data_AF-A0ABD3PY50-F1
#
_entry.id   AF-A0ABD3PY50-F1
#
_cell.length_a   1.000
_cell.length_b   1.000
_cell.length_c   1.000
_cell.angle_alpha   90.00
_cell.angle_beta   90.00
_cell.angle_gamma   90.00
#
_symmetry.space_group_name_H-M   'P 1'
#
loop_
_entity.id
_entity.type
_entity.pdbx_description
1 polymer ?
#
loop_
_entity_poly.entity_id
_entity_poly.type
_entity_poly.pdbx_seq_one_letter_code
_entity_poly.pdbx_strand_id
1 'polypeptide(L)'
;MPSSLVLSVAFASLLRLRSTASFSMPTPPPPSPSPPPPPSSSPPRYDFNSFEFDPSTGICRRPSSFRYDPGPGDGDGDEARYFVMRNVPGDGDCVFHAVLGSVFVSMGMINPDAAYSDSVHSMALEMRRVVANFLSSPEGTLYVNNRPRKRIVRCRVLLQSAAKNEGLSAEERGGLYGGGPELTVLSNILRRPISIFHIKQYTTAHSTGENCCELQRMGVFGEGIFEDSCQSVPDSVVYNAVFFTLDARARQRAEQQSSLSSPLKCSWHLHILIAVAGEGEKHACVLLPSVSILHNDR
;
A
#
# COMPACT_ATOMS: atom_id res chain seq x y z
N MET A 1 -39.60 -3.49 9.53
CA MET A 1 -38.59 -2.49 9.15
C MET A 1 -37.99 -1.90 10.43
N PRO A 2 -37.05 -2.62 11.04
CA PRO A 2 -35.73 -2.03 11.29
C PRO A 2 -34.61 -3.08 11.12
N SER A 3 -33.78 -2.94 10.09
CA SER A 3 -32.63 -3.84 9.85
C SER A 3 -31.33 -3.07 9.56
N SER A 4 -31.38 -1.72 9.57
CA SER A 4 -30.25 -0.87 9.17
C SER A 4 -29.38 -0.38 10.33
N LEU A 5 -29.79 -0.59 11.59
CA LEU A 5 -29.14 0.02 12.76
C LEU A 5 -28.21 -0.91 13.55
N VAL A 6 -28.26 -2.23 13.31
CA VAL A 6 -27.41 -3.20 14.02
C VAL A 6 -26.04 -3.37 13.35
N LEU A 7 -25.91 -3.07 12.06
CA LEU A 7 -24.64 -3.21 11.33
C LEU A 7 -23.67 -2.04 11.54
N SER A 8 -24.16 -0.88 11.99
CA SER A 8 -23.34 0.33 12.10
C SER A 8 -22.58 0.45 13.42
N VAL A 9 -23.00 -0.29 14.46
CA VAL A 9 -22.35 -0.27 15.79
C VAL A 9 -21.22 -1.32 15.90
N ALA A 10 -21.25 -2.38 15.09
CA ALA A 10 -20.20 -3.41 15.08
C ALA A 10 -18.88 -2.97 14.40
N PHE A 11 -18.88 -1.88 13.62
CA PHE A 11 -17.69 -1.40 12.90
C PHE A 11 -16.96 -0.23 13.58
N ALA A 12 -17.55 0.37 14.62
CA ALA A 12 -17.00 1.56 15.29
C ALA A 12 -16.16 1.25 16.54
N SER A 13 -15.99 -0.03 16.92
CA SER A 13 -15.53 -0.41 18.26
C SER A 13 -14.17 -1.15 18.31
N LEU A 14 -13.26 -0.91 17.36
CA LEU A 14 -11.98 -1.65 17.27
C LEU A 14 -10.74 -0.74 17.24
N LEU A 15 -10.65 0.14 18.24
CA LEU A 15 -9.41 0.81 18.66
C LEU A 15 -9.33 0.76 20.19
N ARG A 16 -8.97 -0.41 20.74
CA ARG A 16 -8.33 -0.65 22.06
C ARG A 16 -8.64 -2.08 22.54
N LEU A 17 -7.60 -2.91 22.69
CA LEU A 17 -7.18 -3.53 23.96
C LEU A 17 -6.19 -4.68 23.72
N ARG A 18 -4.98 -4.52 24.25
CA ARG A 18 -4.18 -5.63 24.78
C ARG A 18 -4.86 -6.16 26.05
N SER A 19 -4.78 -7.48 26.30
CA SER A 19 -4.25 -8.10 27.53
C SER A 19 -4.95 -9.39 27.97
N THR A 20 -4.17 -10.48 27.92
CA THR A 20 -4.05 -11.62 28.86
C THR A 20 -5.26 -12.48 29.23
N ALA A 21 -5.18 -13.77 28.86
CA ALA A 21 -5.68 -14.89 29.67
C ALA A 21 -4.66 -16.04 29.66
N SER A 22 -4.17 -16.40 30.85
CA SER A 22 -3.18 -17.44 31.10
C SER A 22 -3.86 -18.80 31.38
N PHE A 23 -3.44 -19.84 30.67
CA PHE A 23 -3.82 -21.23 30.96
C PHE A 23 -2.61 -21.93 31.60
N SER A 24 -2.79 -22.50 32.79
CA SER A 24 -1.74 -23.18 33.56
C SER A 24 -1.78 -24.69 33.29
N MET A 25 -0.62 -25.27 32.96
CA MET A 25 -0.37 -26.71 32.86
C MET A 25 0.80 -27.08 33.78
N PRO A 26 0.91 -28.36 34.23
CA PRO A 26 1.91 -28.78 35.21
C PRO A 26 3.35 -28.67 34.70
N THR A 27 4.23 -28.13 35.55
CA THR A 27 5.65 -27.89 35.26
C THR A 27 6.47 -29.18 35.14
N PRO A 28 7.21 -29.38 34.02
CA PRO A 28 8.26 -30.38 33.93
C PRO A 28 9.50 -30.00 34.76
N PRO A 29 10.38 -30.97 35.09
CA PRO A 29 11.58 -30.73 35.88
C PRO A 29 12.54 -29.73 35.20
N PRO A 30 13.34 -28.99 35.99
CA PRO A 30 14.17 -27.92 35.47
C PRO A 30 15.27 -28.47 34.54
N PRO A 31 15.39 -27.96 33.30
CA PRO A 31 16.51 -28.30 32.44
C PRO A 31 17.81 -27.71 32.99
N SER A 32 18.91 -28.41 32.75
CA SER A 32 20.27 -27.94 33.00
C SER A 32 20.52 -26.56 32.37
N PRO A 33 21.33 -25.69 32.99
CA PRO A 33 21.55 -24.33 32.52
C PRO A 33 22.17 -24.36 31.11
N SER A 34 21.35 -24.02 30.12
CA SER A 34 21.77 -23.86 28.73
C SER A 34 22.75 -22.69 28.63
N PRO A 35 23.79 -22.78 27.78
CA PRO A 35 24.71 -21.68 27.53
C PRO A 35 23.92 -20.43 27.12
N PRO A 36 24.38 -19.23 27.50
CA PRO A 36 23.69 -17.99 27.14
C PRO A 36 23.51 -17.95 25.62
N PRO A 37 22.28 -17.70 25.13
CA PRO A 37 22.05 -17.62 23.70
C PRO A 37 22.97 -16.54 23.13
N PRO A 38 23.56 -16.76 21.95
CA PRO A 38 24.32 -15.71 21.29
C PRO A 38 23.44 -14.46 21.20
N PRO A 39 23.99 -13.24 21.41
CA PRO A 39 23.21 -12.02 21.34
C PRO A 39 22.44 -12.01 20.03
N SER A 40 21.11 -12.05 20.13
CA SER A 40 20.24 -12.04 18.97
C SER A 40 20.31 -10.64 18.37
N SER A 41 21.28 -10.40 17.50
CA SER A 41 21.24 -9.29 16.58
C SER A 41 20.12 -9.59 15.59
N SER A 42 18.88 -9.32 15.98
CA SER A 42 17.76 -9.31 15.06
C SER A 42 18.12 -8.38 13.92
N PRO A 43 17.97 -8.80 12.65
CA PRO A 43 18.34 -7.97 11.52
C PRO A 43 17.65 -6.61 11.62
N PRO A 44 18.31 -5.52 11.18
CA PRO A 44 17.71 -4.20 11.20
C PRO A 44 16.39 -4.25 10.43
N ARG A 45 15.29 -4.02 11.14
CA ARG A 45 13.98 -3.89 10.54
C ARG A 45 13.83 -2.42 10.16
N TYR A 46 13.60 -2.16 8.88
CA TYR A 46 13.13 -0.85 8.45
C TYR A 46 11.77 -0.60 9.11
N ASP A 47 11.78 0.21 10.17
CA ASP A 47 10.58 0.72 10.81
C ASP A 47 10.13 1.98 10.05
N PHE A 48 8.84 2.10 9.80
CA PHE A 48 8.23 3.29 9.20
C PHE A 48 8.64 4.56 9.95
N ASN A 49 8.79 4.48 11.27
CA ASN A 49 9.21 5.60 12.11
C ASN A 49 10.66 6.06 11.86
N SER A 50 11.47 5.25 11.17
CA SER A 50 12.83 5.64 10.76
C SER A 50 12.86 6.50 9.49
N PHE A 51 11.74 6.65 8.79
CA PHE A 51 11.67 7.44 7.57
C PHE A 51 11.51 8.92 7.87
N GLU A 52 12.24 9.73 7.12
CA GLU A 52 12.12 11.18 7.18
C GLU A 52 11.20 11.65 6.06
N PHE A 53 10.13 12.35 6.43
CA PHE A 53 9.17 12.90 5.48
C PHE A 53 9.27 14.41 5.41
N ASP A 54 9.07 14.94 4.21
CA ASP A 54 8.80 16.35 4.02
C ASP A 54 7.44 16.70 4.64
N PRO A 55 7.36 17.64 5.60
CA PRO A 55 6.12 17.92 6.33
C PRO A 55 5.05 18.60 5.47
N SER A 56 5.43 19.21 4.34
CA SER A 56 4.50 19.94 3.47
C SER A 56 3.86 19.04 2.41
N THR A 57 4.64 18.14 1.84
CA THR A 57 4.23 17.27 0.72
C THR A 57 3.90 15.85 1.18
N GLY A 58 4.47 15.41 2.30
CA GLY A 58 4.45 14.03 2.76
C GLY A 58 5.39 13.10 1.99
N ILE A 59 6.23 13.62 1.08
CA ILE A 59 7.20 12.82 0.33
C ILE A 59 8.34 12.36 1.24
N CYS A 60 8.73 11.09 1.14
CA CYS A 60 9.85 10.54 1.86
C CYS A 60 11.17 11.11 1.31
N ARG A 61 11.96 11.74 2.19
CA ARG A 61 13.28 12.28 1.92
C ARG A 61 14.39 11.28 2.22
N ARG A 62 14.20 10.43 3.23
CA ARG A 62 15.14 9.37 3.61
C ARG A 62 14.38 8.09 3.99
N PRO A 63 14.58 6.97 3.28
CA PRO A 63 15.34 6.87 2.01
C PRO A 63 14.70 7.75 0.92
N SER A 64 15.50 8.21 -0.04
CA SER A 64 14.98 9.04 -1.14
C SER A 64 14.36 8.22 -2.26
N SER A 65 14.62 6.91 -2.30
CA SER A 65 14.16 6.03 -3.36
C SER A 65 13.86 4.62 -2.88
N PHE A 66 12.96 3.97 -3.62
CA PHE A 66 12.53 2.61 -3.39
C PHE A 66 12.65 1.83 -4.69
N ARG A 67 13.46 0.78 -4.70
CA ARG A 67 13.78 0.00 -5.90
C ARG A 67 13.09 -1.35 -5.86
N TYR A 68 12.45 -1.72 -6.95
CA TYR A 68 11.92 -3.06 -7.17
C TYR A 68 12.60 -3.68 -8.39
N ASP A 69 13.32 -4.77 -8.17
CA ASP A 69 13.85 -5.60 -9.24
C ASP A 69 12.86 -6.73 -9.52
N PRO A 70 12.16 -6.73 -10.68
CA PRO A 70 11.26 -7.81 -11.04
C PRO A 70 12.04 -9.12 -11.17
N GLY A 71 11.51 -10.19 -10.57
CA GLY A 71 12.11 -11.52 -10.70
C GLY A 71 11.80 -12.14 -12.07
N PRO A 72 12.58 -13.15 -12.51
CA PRO A 72 12.24 -13.93 -13.70
C PRO A 72 10.85 -14.55 -13.52
N GLY A 73 9.88 -14.12 -14.35
CA GLY A 73 8.49 -14.58 -14.31
C GLY A 73 7.47 -13.57 -13.78
N ASP A 74 7.91 -12.40 -13.28
CA ASP A 74 7.00 -11.33 -12.82
C ASP A 74 6.20 -10.67 -13.96
N GLY A 75 6.49 -11.02 -15.22
CA GLY A 75 5.81 -10.54 -16.43
C GLY A 75 6.10 -9.07 -16.76
N ASP A 76 6.96 -8.43 -15.97
CA ASP A 76 7.08 -6.97 -15.87
C ASP A 76 8.43 -6.45 -16.39
N GLY A 77 8.98 -7.10 -17.43
CA GLY A 77 10.31 -6.80 -17.97
C GLY A 77 11.45 -7.12 -17.00
N ASP A 78 12.69 -7.05 -17.48
CA ASP A 78 13.90 -7.27 -16.67
C ASP A 78 14.46 -5.95 -16.08
N GLU A 79 13.76 -4.82 -16.29
CA GLU A 79 14.24 -3.51 -15.85
C GLU A 79 13.79 -3.18 -14.42
N ALA A 80 14.74 -2.73 -13.60
CA ALA A 80 14.48 -2.23 -12.26
C ALA A 80 13.52 -1.03 -12.28
N ARG A 81 12.58 -1.02 -11.34
CA ARG A 81 11.62 0.08 -11.15
C ARG A 81 11.97 0.88 -9.91
N TYR A 82 11.90 2.19 -10.06
CA TYR A 82 12.14 3.12 -8.97
C TYR A 82 10.85 3.81 -8.58
N PHE A 83 10.69 4.04 -7.28
CA PHE A 83 9.55 4.72 -6.69
C PHE A 83 10.02 5.77 -5.70
N VAL A 84 9.18 6.79 -5.53
CA VAL A 84 9.21 7.69 -4.39
C VAL A 84 8.04 7.35 -3.49
N MET A 85 8.27 7.23 -2.19
CA MET A 85 7.20 6.99 -1.23
C MET A 85 6.57 8.31 -0.80
N ARG A 86 5.24 8.32 -0.71
CA ARG A 86 4.48 9.40 -0.09
C ARG A 86 3.70 8.86 1.10
N ASN A 87 3.87 9.53 2.25
CA ASN A 87 3.09 9.26 3.44
C ASN A 87 1.62 9.68 3.25
N VAL A 88 0.75 9.01 4.00
CA VAL A 88 -0.67 9.31 4.10
C VAL A 88 -1.09 9.39 5.57
N PRO A 89 -2.25 9.96 5.90
CA PRO A 89 -2.75 9.96 7.27
C PRO A 89 -2.81 8.55 7.89
N GLY A 90 -2.40 8.46 9.16
CA GLY A 90 -2.40 7.23 9.97
C GLY A 90 -3.63 7.12 10.88
N ASP A 91 -4.80 7.51 10.40
CA ASP A 91 -6.08 7.54 11.14
C ASP A 91 -6.84 6.21 11.10
N GLY A 92 -6.17 5.14 10.68
CA GLY A 92 -6.78 3.81 10.47
C GLY A 92 -7.33 3.60 9.07
N ASP A 93 -7.35 4.62 8.21
CA ASP A 93 -7.82 4.55 6.81
C ASP A 93 -6.68 4.60 5.79
N CYS A 94 -5.44 4.38 6.23
CA CYS A 94 -4.22 4.54 5.42
C CYS A 94 -4.28 3.80 4.07
N VAL A 95 -4.90 2.61 3.99
CA VAL A 95 -5.06 1.88 2.71
C VAL A 95 -5.93 2.65 1.72
N PHE A 96 -7.06 3.20 2.16
CA PHE A 96 -7.96 3.99 1.31
C PHE A 96 -7.30 5.30 0.90
N HIS A 97 -6.61 5.94 1.84
CA HIS A 97 -5.82 7.13 1.56
C HIS A 97 -4.72 6.88 0.52
N ALA A 98 -4.01 5.75 0.63
CA ALA A 98 -2.96 5.40 -0.29
C ALA A 98 -3.51 5.09 -1.70
N VAL A 99 -4.60 4.33 -1.78
CA VAL A 99 -5.24 4.02 -3.07
C VAL A 99 -5.76 5.29 -3.74
N LEU A 100 -6.47 6.16 -3.02
CA LEU A 100 -6.98 7.42 -3.56
C LEU A 100 -5.85 8.38 -3.97
N GLY A 101 -4.81 8.50 -3.15
CA GLY A 101 -3.64 9.31 -3.48
C GLY A 101 -2.98 8.83 -4.78
N SER A 102 -2.80 7.51 -4.93
CA SER A 102 -2.27 6.90 -6.14
C SER A 102 -3.18 7.15 -7.36
N VAL A 103 -4.49 7.02 -7.19
CA VAL A 103 -5.49 7.28 -8.25
C VAL A 103 -5.46 8.75 -8.69
N PHE A 104 -5.46 9.70 -7.77
CA PHE A 104 -5.46 11.12 -8.14
C PHE A 104 -4.16 11.58 -8.77
N VAL A 105 -3.00 11.11 -8.28
CA VAL A 105 -1.71 11.43 -8.92
C VAL A 105 -1.66 10.82 -10.32
N SER A 106 -2.05 9.55 -10.48
CA SER A 106 -2.01 8.88 -11.78
C SER A 106 -2.98 9.46 -12.82
N MET A 107 -4.08 10.07 -12.38
CA MET A 107 -5.03 10.77 -13.26
C MET A 107 -4.71 12.26 -13.42
N GLY A 108 -3.59 12.75 -12.87
CA GLY A 108 -3.20 14.16 -12.95
C GLY A 108 -4.15 15.12 -12.21
N MET A 109 -4.96 14.61 -11.28
CA MET A 109 -5.93 15.39 -10.50
C MET A 109 -5.30 16.12 -9.33
N ILE A 110 -4.19 15.59 -8.79
CA ILE A 110 -3.40 16.26 -7.76
C ILE A 110 -1.93 16.27 -8.15
N ASN A 111 -1.25 17.37 -7.84
CA ASN A 111 0.21 17.39 -7.92
C ASN A 111 0.75 16.42 -6.85
N PRO A 112 1.72 15.54 -7.19
CA PRO A 112 2.35 14.64 -6.21
C PRO A 112 2.96 15.37 -5.01
N ASP A 113 3.38 16.63 -5.19
CA ASP A 113 3.96 17.49 -4.15
C ASP A 113 2.89 18.33 -3.42
N ALA A 114 1.62 18.29 -3.82
CA ALA A 114 0.57 19.01 -3.12
C ALA A 114 0.33 18.39 -1.74
N ALA A 115 0.11 19.22 -0.72
CA ALA A 115 -0.27 18.77 0.61
C ALA A 115 -1.52 17.87 0.58
N TYR A 116 -1.61 16.94 1.53
CA TYR A 116 -2.81 16.12 1.70
C TYR A 116 -3.97 17.03 2.11
N SER A 117 -5.03 17.08 1.31
CA SER A 117 -6.17 17.96 1.59
C SER A 117 -7.31 17.23 2.31
N ASP A 118 -8.11 17.96 3.07
CA ASP A 118 -9.31 17.45 3.76
C ASP A 118 -10.32 16.79 2.81
N SER A 119 -10.32 17.19 1.54
CA SER A 119 -11.14 16.57 0.50
C SER A 119 -10.75 15.11 0.24
N VAL A 120 -9.44 14.80 0.23
CA VAL A 120 -8.95 13.43 0.03
C VAL A 120 -9.29 12.57 1.24
N HIS A 121 -9.23 13.14 2.45
CA HIS A 121 -9.68 12.44 3.66
C HIS A 121 -11.17 12.12 3.64
N SER A 122 -12.02 13.09 3.28
CA SER A 122 -13.46 12.86 3.13
C SER A 122 -13.78 11.76 2.10
N MET A 123 -13.03 11.74 0.99
CA MET A 123 -13.19 10.69 -0.03
C MET A 123 -12.68 9.32 0.42
N ALA A 124 -11.65 9.25 1.27
CA ALA A 124 -11.17 7.98 1.83
C ALA A 124 -12.24 7.33 2.72
N LEU A 125 -12.90 8.13 3.56
CA LEU A 125 -14.03 7.68 4.38
C LEU A 125 -15.20 7.18 3.53
N GLU A 126 -15.54 7.89 2.45
CA GLU A 126 -16.62 7.48 1.56
C GLU A 126 -16.25 6.21 0.79
N MET A 127 -15.01 6.10 0.30
CA MET A 127 -14.50 4.89 -0.35
C MET A 127 -14.58 3.68 0.60
N ARG A 128 -14.23 3.86 1.88
CA ARG A 128 -14.39 2.81 2.90
C ARG A 128 -15.84 2.37 3.04
N ARG A 129 -16.80 3.29 3.08
CA ARG A 129 -18.23 2.96 3.14
C ARG A 129 -18.70 2.19 1.91
N VAL A 130 -18.27 2.60 0.71
CA VAL A 130 -18.58 1.89 -0.53
C VAL A 130 -18.05 0.46 -0.50
N VAL A 131 -16.80 0.27 -0.07
CA VAL A 131 -16.20 -1.07 0.07
C VAL A 131 -16.96 -1.91 1.11
N ALA A 132 -17.29 -1.34 2.27
CA ALA A 132 -18.06 -2.04 3.31
C ALA A 132 -19.44 -2.47 2.80
N ASN A 133 -20.15 -1.60 2.08
CA ASN A 133 -21.43 -1.91 1.46
C ASN A 133 -21.31 -3.03 0.42
N PHE A 134 -20.25 -3.01 -0.40
CA PHE A 134 -20.00 -4.03 -1.40
C PHE A 134 -19.70 -5.39 -0.77
N LEU A 135 -18.87 -5.42 0.28
CA LEU A 135 -18.51 -6.63 1.03
C LEU A 135 -19.70 -7.21 1.81
N SER A 136 -20.60 -6.36 2.27
CA SER A 136 -21.82 -6.75 3.00
C SER A 136 -22.91 -7.33 2.08
N SER A 137 -22.82 -7.09 0.76
CA SER A 137 -23.80 -7.60 -0.20
C SER A 137 -23.70 -9.12 -0.37
N PRO A 138 -24.78 -9.89 -0.17
CA PRO A 138 -24.75 -11.35 -0.33
C PRO A 138 -24.50 -11.79 -1.77
N GLU A 139 -24.87 -10.95 -2.73
CA GLU A 139 -24.75 -11.22 -4.17
C GLU A 139 -23.54 -10.53 -4.81
N GLY A 140 -22.72 -9.81 -4.02
CA GLY A 140 -21.53 -9.16 -4.54
C GLY A 140 -20.55 -10.18 -5.14
N THR A 141 -20.20 -10.01 -6.40
CA THR A 141 -19.19 -10.83 -7.10
C THR A 141 -17.99 -9.98 -7.48
N LEU A 142 -16.80 -10.54 -7.27
CA LEU A 142 -15.51 -9.91 -7.55
C LEU A 142 -14.71 -10.76 -8.52
N TYR A 143 -14.00 -10.11 -9.42
CA TYR A 143 -13.00 -10.75 -10.24
C TYR A 143 -11.70 -10.85 -9.45
N VAL A 144 -11.19 -12.08 -9.31
CA VAL A 144 -9.93 -12.38 -8.63
C VAL A 144 -9.01 -13.08 -9.62
N ASN A 145 -7.76 -12.61 -9.70
CA ASN A 145 -6.77 -13.21 -10.57
C ASN A 145 -6.33 -14.55 -9.96
N ASN A 146 -6.49 -15.63 -10.70
CA ASN A 146 -5.94 -16.93 -10.36
C ASN A 146 -5.33 -17.53 -11.62
N ARG A 147 -4.15 -17.02 -12.03
CA ARG A 147 -3.45 -17.52 -13.21
C ARG A 147 -3.42 -19.07 -13.17
N PRO A 148 -3.88 -19.77 -14.23
CA PRO A 148 -4.14 -19.29 -15.58
C PRO A 148 -5.60 -18.86 -15.88
N ARG A 149 -6.56 -18.91 -14.94
CA ARG A 149 -7.98 -18.65 -15.22
C ARG A 149 -8.54 -17.48 -14.40
N LYS A 150 -9.29 -16.59 -15.07
CA LYS A 150 -10.10 -15.57 -14.39
C LYS A 150 -11.14 -16.27 -13.53
N ARG A 151 -11.19 -15.95 -12.23
CA ARG A 151 -12.17 -16.52 -11.30
C ARG A 151 -13.09 -15.43 -10.79
N ILE A 152 -14.39 -15.71 -10.78
CA ILE A 152 -15.39 -14.89 -10.11
C ILE A 152 -15.60 -15.46 -8.70
N VAL A 153 -15.47 -14.63 -7.68
CA VAL A 153 -15.60 -15.00 -6.27
C VAL A 153 -16.69 -14.14 -5.63
N ARG A 154 -17.58 -14.76 -4.82
CA ARG A 154 -18.58 -14.01 -4.06
C ARG A 154 -17.93 -13.32 -2.85
N CYS A 155 -18.38 -12.13 -2.48
CA CYS A 155 -17.88 -11.36 -1.33
C CYS A 155 -17.85 -12.22 -0.05
N ARG A 156 -18.92 -12.97 0.22
CA ARG A 156 -19.00 -13.89 1.37
C ARG A 156 -17.87 -14.92 1.40
N VAL A 157 -17.50 -15.49 0.25
CA VAL A 157 -16.41 -16.48 0.16
C VAL A 157 -15.06 -15.83 0.38
N LEU A 158 -14.87 -14.62 -0.15
CA LEU A 158 -13.66 -13.84 0.05
C LEU A 158 -13.45 -13.48 1.52
N LEU A 159 -14.49 -12.97 2.19
CA LEU A 159 -14.47 -12.65 3.62
C LEU A 159 -14.22 -13.89 4.49
N GLN A 160 -14.87 -15.02 4.18
CA GLN A 160 -14.63 -16.28 4.89
C GLN A 160 -13.19 -16.77 4.73
N SER A 161 -12.61 -16.64 3.53
CA SER A 161 -11.21 -17.00 3.28
C SER A 161 -10.26 -16.09 4.05
N ALA A 162 -10.52 -14.78 4.09
CA ALA A 162 -9.71 -13.82 4.82
C ALA A 162 -9.77 -14.08 6.33
N ALA A 163 -10.97 -14.23 6.90
CA ALA A 163 -11.15 -14.55 8.32
C ALA A 163 -10.45 -15.85 8.71
N LYS A 164 -10.51 -16.89 7.86
CA LYS A 164 -9.81 -18.15 8.09
C LYS A 164 -8.29 -17.96 8.12
N ASN A 165 -7.73 -17.16 7.22
CA ASN A 165 -6.29 -16.91 7.15
C ASN A 165 -5.77 -16.11 8.36
N GLU A 166 -6.63 -15.30 8.98
CA GLU A 166 -6.32 -14.58 10.21
C GLU A 166 -6.55 -15.40 11.48
N GLY A 167 -6.98 -16.67 11.35
CA GLY A 167 -7.27 -17.52 12.49
C GLY A 167 -8.50 -17.08 13.29
N LEU A 168 -9.34 -16.20 12.73
CA LEU A 168 -10.53 -15.70 13.40
C LEU A 168 -11.59 -16.79 13.45
N SER A 169 -12.13 -17.01 14.65
CA SER A 169 -13.31 -17.83 14.82
C SER A 169 -14.53 -17.20 14.12
N ALA A 170 -15.62 -17.96 13.97
CA ALA A 170 -16.84 -17.44 13.32
C ALA A 170 -17.44 -16.21 14.05
N GLU A 171 -17.10 -16.05 15.34
CA GLU A 171 -17.61 -15.01 16.24
C GLU A 171 -16.73 -13.75 16.24
N GLU A 172 -15.44 -13.86 15.89
CA GLU A 172 -14.45 -12.77 15.91
C GLU A 172 -14.29 -12.04 14.56
N ARG A 173 -15.22 -12.26 13.62
CA ARG A 173 -15.17 -11.73 12.24
C ARG A 173 -15.31 -10.21 12.10
N GLY A 174 -15.26 -9.46 13.20
CA GLY A 174 -15.39 -8.00 13.23
C GLY A 174 -14.08 -7.22 13.14
N GLY A 175 -12.91 -7.88 13.22
CA GLY A 175 -11.60 -7.22 13.40
C GLY A 175 -10.55 -7.49 12.33
N LEU A 176 -10.95 -7.74 11.08
CA LEU A 176 -10.00 -7.95 9.99
C LEU A 176 -9.12 -6.71 9.78
N TYR A 177 -7.80 -6.89 9.83
CA TYR A 177 -6.87 -5.86 9.37
C TYR A 177 -7.07 -5.71 7.86
N GLY A 178 -7.70 -4.60 7.47
CA GLY A 178 -8.07 -4.34 6.08
C GLY A 178 -6.88 -4.53 5.14
N GLY A 179 -7.11 -5.21 4.03
CA GLY A 179 -6.07 -5.42 3.03
C GLY A 179 -6.59 -6.28 1.89
N GLY A 180 -6.70 -7.58 2.11
CA GLY A 180 -7.03 -8.51 1.03
C GLY A 180 -8.41 -8.25 0.38
N PRO A 181 -9.51 -8.37 1.14
CA PRO A 181 -10.85 -8.15 0.62
C PRO A 181 -11.07 -6.73 0.09
N GLU A 182 -10.60 -5.72 0.83
CA GLU A 182 -10.77 -4.31 0.49
C GLU A 182 -10.03 -3.96 -0.79
N LEU A 183 -8.76 -4.34 -0.94
CA LEU A 183 -7.99 -4.11 -2.16
C LEU A 183 -8.56 -4.88 -3.36
N THR A 184 -9.14 -6.06 -3.13
CA THR A 184 -9.84 -6.79 -4.18
C THR A 184 -11.07 -6.00 -4.65
N VAL A 185 -11.89 -5.48 -3.74
CA VAL A 185 -13.04 -4.64 -4.10
C VAL A 185 -12.59 -3.36 -4.79
N LEU A 186 -11.58 -2.68 -4.25
CA LEU A 186 -11.04 -1.43 -4.83
C LEU A 186 -10.52 -1.64 -6.25
N SER A 187 -9.73 -2.68 -6.49
CA SER A 187 -9.26 -2.99 -7.85
C SER A 187 -10.42 -3.25 -8.82
N ASN A 188 -11.52 -3.87 -8.35
CA ASN A 188 -12.71 -4.14 -9.14
C ASN A 188 -13.52 -2.86 -9.43
N ILE A 189 -13.73 -2.01 -8.44
CA ILE A 189 -14.45 -0.73 -8.59
C ILE A 189 -13.67 0.20 -9.52
N LEU A 190 -12.37 0.36 -9.27
CA LEU A 190 -11.50 1.24 -10.03
C LEU A 190 -11.16 0.68 -11.41
N ARG A 191 -11.39 -0.62 -11.64
CA ARG A 191 -10.97 -1.37 -12.84
C ARG A 191 -9.48 -1.22 -13.09
N ARG A 192 -8.66 -1.25 -12.03
CA ARG A 192 -7.22 -0.99 -12.09
C ARG A 192 -6.43 -2.02 -11.27
N PRO A 193 -5.29 -2.52 -11.77
CA PRO A 193 -4.42 -3.36 -10.98
C PRO A 193 -3.81 -2.61 -9.78
N ILE A 194 -3.66 -3.29 -8.65
CA ILE A 194 -3.04 -2.75 -7.43
C ILE A 194 -1.92 -3.69 -6.97
N SER A 195 -0.68 -3.25 -7.06
CA SER A 195 0.50 -3.95 -6.56
C SER A 195 0.76 -3.58 -5.10
N ILE A 196 0.96 -4.59 -4.26
CA ILE A 196 1.34 -4.43 -2.86
C ILE A 196 2.80 -4.80 -2.67
N PHE A 197 3.55 -3.88 -2.10
CA PHE A 197 4.98 -4.03 -1.83
C PHE A 197 5.25 -4.02 -0.33
N HIS A 198 6.26 -4.78 0.07
CA HIS A 198 6.94 -4.68 1.36
C HIS A 198 8.41 -4.27 1.14
N ILE A 199 9.06 -3.78 2.19
CA ILE A 199 10.50 -3.55 2.17
C ILE A 199 11.21 -4.89 2.43
N LYS A 200 12.20 -5.23 1.59
CA LYS A 200 13.03 -6.42 1.82
C LYS A 200 13.83 -6.24 3.11
N GLN A 201 13.73 -7.20 4.03
CA GLN A 201 14.56 -7.23 5.22
C GLN A 201 15.87 -7.95 4.89
N TYR A 202 16.98 -7.22 4.90
CA TYR A 202 18.32 -7.81 4.74
C TYR A 202 18.82 -8.33 6.07
N THR A 203 19.34 -9.55 6.05
CA THR A 203 20.07 -10.14 7.19
C THR A 203 21.49 -9.60 7.32
N THR A 204 22.06 -9.10 6.22
CA THR A 204 23.38 -8.48 6.18
C THR A 204 23.24 -6.97 6.27
N ALA A 205 23.91 -6.36 7.25
CA ALA A 205 24.00 -4.91 7.42
C ALA A 205 24.57 -4.29 6.13
N HIS A 206 23.68 -3.83 5.24
CA HIS A 206 24.09 -2.97 4.15
C HIS A 206 24.67 -1.71 4.75
N SER A 207 25.81 -1.29 4.19
CA SER A 207 26.54 -0.10 4.54
C SER A 207 25.58 1.09 4.71
N THR A 208 25.72 1.78 5.84
CA THR A 208 24.91 2.89 6.37
C THR A 208 24.83 4.15 5.47
N GLY A 209 25.07 4.04 4.17
CA GLY A 209 25.08 5.14 3.21
C GLY A 209 24.09 5.04 2.04
N GLU A 210 23.40 3.90 1.86
CA GLU A 210 22.51 3.76 0.70
C GLU A 210 21.16 4.45 0.95
N ASN A 211 20.89 5.52 0.20
CA ASN A 211 19.62 6.27 0.23
C ASN A 211 18.48 5.56 -0.53
N CYS A 212 18.56 4.23 -0.67
CA CYS A 212 17.62 3.42 -1.45
C CYS A 212 17.17 2.20 -0.64
N CYS A 213 15.86 1.93 -0.61
CA CYS A 213 15.30 0.70 -0.03
C CYS A 213 14.85 -0.25 -1.13
N GLU A 214 15.21 -1.53 -1.04
CA GLU A 214 14.68 -2.53 -1.95
C GLU A 214 13.28 -3.02 -1.51
N LEU A 215 12.44 -3.24 -2.51
CA LEU A 215 11.07 -3.66 -2.38
C LEU A 215 10.90 -5.12 -2.82
N GLN A 216 9.95 -5.79 -2.18
CA GLN A 216 9.42 -7.08 -2.59
C GLN A 216 7.94 -6.93 -2.89
N ARG A 217 7.52 -7.32 -4.10
CA ARG A 217 6.11 -7.39 -4.46
C ARG A 217 5.47 -8.61 -3.78
N MET A 218 4.50 -8.36 -2.91
CA MET A 218 3.81 -9.39 -2.14
C MET A 218 2.60 -9.96 -2.90
N GLY A 219 2.04 -9.19 -3.82
CA GLY A 219 0.91 -9.62 -4.64
C GLY A 219 0.35 -8.49 -5.48
N VAL A 220 -0.50 -8.86 -6.44
CA VAL A 220 -1.18 -7.90 -7.32
C VAL A 220 -2.67 -8.26 -7.42
N PHE A 221 -3.53 -7.28 -7.13
CA PHE A 221 -4.98 -7.39 -7.27
C PHE A 221 -5.39 -6.91 -8.66
N GLY A 222 -6.26 -7.65 -9.35
CA GLY A 222 -6.81 -7.24 -10.66
C GLY A 222 -5.87 -7.40 -11.85
N GLU A 223 -4.64 -7.87 -11.66
CA GLU A 223 -3.68 -8.13 -12.75
C GLU A 223 -4.24 -9.13 -13.78
N GLY A 224 -4.05 -8.86 -15.07
CA GLY A 224 -4.55 -9.71 -16.17
C GLY A 224 -6.08 -9.76 -16.30
N ILE A 225 -6.82 -9.12 -15.38
CA ILE A 225 -8.27 -8.94 -15.46
C ILE A 225 -8.57 -7.57 -16.07
N PHE A 226 -7.92 -6.55 -15.54
CA PHE A 226 -8.08 -5.17 -15.98
C PHE A 226 -6.88 -4.77 -16.83
N GLU A 227 -7.16 -4.39 -18.07
CA GLU A 227 -6.16 -3.96 -19.04
C GLU A 227 -6.11 -2.43 -19.06
N ASP A 228 -4.91 -1.89 -19.25
CA ASP A 228 -4.72 -0.45 -19.41
C ASP A 228 -5.25 -0.05 -20.79
N SER A 229 -6.36 0.69 -20.82
CA SER A 229 -6.94 1.20 -22.07
C SER A 229 -5.99 2.14 -22.81
N CYS A 230 -5.05 2.74 -22.09
CA CYS A 230 -4.02 3.61 -22.61
C CYS A 230 -2.68 2.89 -22.88
N GLN A 231 -2.60 1.56 -22.77
CA GLN A 231 -1.34 0.84 -23.02
C GLN A 231 -0.78 1.06 -24.44
N SER A 232 -1.67 1.32 -25.40
CA SER A 232 -1.30 1.64 -26.78
C SER A 232 -0.83 3.08 -26.98
N VAL A 233 -1.06 3.95 -26.00
CA VAL A 233 -0.62 5.36 -26.04
C VAL A 233 0.86 5.40 -25.70
N PRO A 234 1.72 5.93 -26.59
CA PRO A 234 3.15 6.02 -26.31
C PRO A 234 3.40 6.83 -25.04
N ASP A 235 4.33 6.36 -24.22
CA ASP A 235 4.85 7.01 -23.02
C ASP A 235 5.16 8.50 -23.26
N SER A 236 5.71 8.84 -24.42
CA SER A 236 6.02 10.22 -24.84
C SER A 236 4.80 11.16 -24.85
N VAL A 237 3.60 10.63 -25.06
CA VAL A 237 2.35 11.41 -25.03
C VAL A 237 1.88 11.61 -23.59
N VAL A 238 2.02 10.60 -22.74
CA VAL A 238 1.61 10.63 -21.32
C VAL A 238 2.52 11.57 -20.51
N TYR A 239 3.83 11.53 -20.72
CA TYR A 239 4.77 12.43 -20.01
C TYR A 239 4.52 13.92 -20.33
N ASN A 240 4.04 14.22 -21.54
CA ASN A 240 3.69 15.59 -21.93
C ASN A 240 2.33 16.03 -21.35
N ALA A 241 1.47 15.13 -20.88
CA ALA A 241 0.17 15.50 -20.30
C ALA A 241 0.32 16.25 -18.97
N VAL A 242 1.37 15.95 -18.18
CA VAL A 242 1.69 16.63 -16.91
C VAL A 242 2.01 18.12 -17.13
N PHE A 243 2.40 18.52 -18.35
CA PHE A 243 2.62 19.93 -18.69
C PHE A 243 1.33 20.76 -18.79
N PHE A 244 0.15 20.15 -18.94
CA PHE A 244 -1.10 20.89 -19.24
C PHE A 244 -1.91 21.31 -18.02
N THR A 245 -1.62 20.79 -16.82
CA THR A 245 -2.36 21.14 -15.58
C THR A 245 -1.63 22.14 -14.68
N LEU A 246 -0.41 22.54 -15.02
CA LEU A 246 0.29 23.61 -14.30
C LEU A 246 -0.21 24.98 -14.80
N ASP A 247 -0.87 25.70 -13.91
CA ASP A 247 -1.15 27.13 -14.01
C ASP A 247 0.10 27.86 -14.56
N ALA A 248 -0.08 28.75 -15.54
CA ALA A 248 1.02 29.40 -16.25
C ALA A 248 1.99 30.15 -15.32
N ARG A 249 1.54 30.50 -14.10
CA ARG A 249 2.36 31.09 -13.04
C ARG A 249 3.33 30.10 -12.37
N ALA A 250 2.99 28.81 -12.30
CA ALA A 250 3.88 27.77 -11.79
C ALA A 250 5.00 27.46 -12.79
N ARG A 251 4.71 27.56 -14.10
CA ARG A 251 5.72 27.45 -15.17
C ARG A 251 6.85 28.48 -15.01
N GLN A 252 6.51 29.75 -14.77
CA GLN A 252 7.51 30.81 -14.60
C GLN A 252 8.44 30.61 -13.38
N ARG A 253 7.94 30.01 -12.30
CA ARG A 253 8.78 29.68 -11.12
C ARG A 253 9.63 28.43 -11.35
N ALA A 254 9.08 27.42 -12.03
CA ALA A 254 9.81 26.20 -12.38
C ALA A 254 10.90 26.45 -13.44
N GLU A 255 10.69 27.41 -14.36
CA GLU A 255 11.71 27.81 -15.34
C GLU A 255 12.83 28.66 -14.71
N GLN A 256 12.56 29.42 -13.65
CA GLN A 256 13.58 30.16 -12.90
C GLN A 256 14.34 29.30 -11.87
N GLN A 257 13.79 28.15 -11.47
CA GLN A 257 14.46 27.14 -10.65
C GLN A 257 14.81 25.93 -11.52
N SER A 258 15.90 26.05 -12.28
CA SER A 258 16.38 25.05 -13.23
C SER A 258 16.27 23.58 -12.76
N SER A 259 15.68 22.76 -13.63
CA SER A 259 16.02 21.35 -13.94
C SER A 259 15.24 20.17 -13.34
N LEU A 260 14.25 20.35 -12.46
CA LEU A 260 13.50 19.20 -11.93
C LEU A 260 12.00 19.32 -12.19
N SER A 261 11.59 19.19 -13.46
CA SER A 261 10.24 18.70 -13.75
C SER A 261 10.07 17.37 -13.01
N SER A 262 9.01 17.25 -12.20
CA SER A 262 8.82 16.12 -11.29
C SER A 262 9.13 14.79 -12.01
N PRO A 263 10.05 13.96 -11.50
CA PRO A 263 10.51 12.71 -12.12
C PRO A 263 9.45 11.62 -12.15
N LEU A 264 8.22 11.96 -11.75
CA LEU A 264 7.18 11.00 -11.45
C LEU A 264 6.43 10.63 -12.72
N LYS A 265 6.33 9.32 -12.95
CA LYS A 265 5.58 8.76 -14.06
C LYS A 265 4.15 8.54 -13.62
N CYS A 266 3.18 8.97 -14.44
CA CYS A 266 1.82 8.49 -14.29
C CYS A 266 1.78 6.99 -14.60
N SER A 267 1.08 6.22 -13.79
CA SER A 267 0.95 4.76 -13.98
C SER A 267 -0.51 4.36 -13.82
N TRP A 268 -1.05 3.63 -14.80
CA TRP A 268 -2.35 2.98 -14.68
C TRP A 268 -2.37 1.97 -13.52
N HIS A 269 -1.26 1.27 -13.31
CA HIS A 269 -1.08 0.36 -12.18
C HIS A 269 -0.87 1.17 -10.89
N LEU A 270 -1.65 0.89 -9.84
CA LEU A 270 -1.49 1.51 -8.53
C LEU A 270 -0.46 0.74 -7.70
N HIS A 271 0.43 1.45 -7.01
CA HIS A 271 1.51 0.84 -6.23
C HIS A 271 1.43 1.31 -4.77
N ILE A 272 1.31 0.36 -3.84
CA ILE A 272 1.12 0.64 -2.41
C ILE A 272 2.21 -0.09 -1.63
N LEU A 273 2.88 0.64 -0.73
CA LEU A 273 3.80 0.05 0.23
C LEU A 273 3.06 -0.23 1.53
N ILE A 274 3.25 -1.41 2.10
CA ILE A 274 2.85 -1.70 3.49
C ILE A 274 4.12 -1.74 4.34
N ALA A 275 4.31 -0.72 5.17
CA ALA A 275 5.43 -0.60 6.09
C ALA A 275 5.01 -1.05 7.49
N VAL A 276 5.98 -1.54 8.28
CA VAL A 276 5.77 -1.85 9.71
C VAL A 276 5.93 -0.55 10.48
N ALA A 277 4.93 -0.15 11.26
CA ALA A 277 4.93 1.12 12.01
C ALA A 277 5.09 0.94 13.53
N GLY A 278 5.10 -0.31 14.01
CA GLY A 278 5.23 -0.64 15.42
C GLY A 278 5.06 -2.13 15.66
N GLU A 279 4.91 -2.52 16.94
CA GLU A 279 4.68 -3.91 17.32
C GLU A 279 3.32 -4.42 16.81
N GLY A 280 3.34 -5.05 15.63
CA GLY A 280 2.15 -5.59 14.98
C GLY A 280 1.34 -4.57 14.17
N GLU A 281 1.73 -3.29 14.20
CA GLU A 281 1.07 -2.23 13.45
C GLU A 281 1.68 -2.10 12.05
N LYS A 282 0.81 -1.92 11.06
CA LYS A 282 1.16 -1.71 9.66
C LYS A 282 0.59 -0.38 9.17
N HIS A 283 1.34 0.30 8.31
CA HIS A 283 0.92 1.55 7.69
C HIS A 283 1.05 1.46 6.18
N ALA A 284 0.00 1.82 5.45
CA ALA A 284 0.02 1.86 3.99
C ALA A 284 0.54 3.22 3.51
N CYS A 285 1.38 3.23 2.48
CA CYS A 285 1.91 4.42 1.83
C CYS A 285 1.74 4.33 0.32
N VAL A 286 1.76 5.47 -0.37
CA VAL A 286 1.74 5.50 -1.83
C VAL A 286 3.16 5.32 -2.36
N LEU A 287 3.34 4.44 -3.35
CA LEU A 287 4.55 4.40 -4.17
C LEU A 287 4.26 5.07 -5.51
N LEU A 288 4.95 6.17 -5.77
CA LEU A 288 4.83 6.94 -7.00
C LEU A 288 5.99 6.55 -7.92
N PRO A 289 5.74 6.00 -9.12
CA PRO A 289 6.81 5.63 -10.05
C PRO A 289 7.72 6.81 -10.37
N SER A 290 9.02 6.58 -10.42
CA SER A 290 10.06 7.59 -10.61
C SER A 290 11.02 7.18 -11.73
N VAL A 291 11.57 8.14 -12.47
CA VAL A 291 12.62 7.87 -13.47
C VAL A 291 13.95 7.48 -12.80
N SER A 292 14.62 6.48 -13.35
CA SER A 292 15.90 5.95 -12.85
C SER A 292 17.03 6.99 -12.82
N ILE A 293 16.97 8.01 -13.69
CA ILE A 293 18.02 9.03 -13.86
C ILE A 293 18.28 9.80 -12.58
N LEU A 294 17.27 10.04 -11.73
CA LEU A 294 17.48 10.75 -10.47
C LEU A 294 18.25 9.96 -9.41
N HIS A 295 18.39 8.65 -9.61
CA HIS A 295 18.92 7.75 -8.59
C HIS A 295 20.36 7.32 -8.87
N ASN A 296 20.91 7.65 -10.04
CA ASN A 296 22.25 7.24 -10.47
C ASN A 296 23.36 8.28 -10.20
N ASP A 297 23.03 9.50 -9.76
CA ASP A 297 23.99 10.61 -9.61
C ASP A 297 24.57 10.78 -8.18
N ARG A 298 24.68 9.72 -7.38
CA ARG A 298 25.33 9.78 -6.05
C ARG A 298 26.21 8.57 -5.74
#